data_AF-A0A7K0A2F3-F1
#
_entry.id   AF-A0A7K0A2F3-F1
#
_cell.length_a   1.000
_cell.length_b   1.000
_cell.length_c   1.000
_cell.angle_alpha   90.00
_cell.angle_beta   90.00
_cell.angle_gamma   90.00
#
_symmetry.space_group_name_H-M   'P 1'
#
loop_
_entity.id
_entity.type
_entity.pdbx_description
1 polymer ?
#
loop_
_entity_poly.entity_id
_entity_poly.type
_entity_poly.pdbx_seq_one_letter_code
_entity_poly.pdbx_strand_id
1 'polypeptide(L)'
;MEQMSTWQKLLLGASIALIGLEVISAFILEAPFAAVGYAILLSAGVVWMIRSDSRGPAVYLGVLLLIELLLVPSFASQPASETGGWALLAPVLGACIVGVAGAVGSLRTGVEPQRIR
;
A
#
# COMPACT_ATOMS: atom_id res chain seq x y z
N MET A 1 2.53 -1.03 24.14
CA MET A 1 2.22 -0.93 22.69
C MET A 1 0.73 -0.70 22.60
N GLU A 2 0.29 0.48 22.15
CA GLU A 2 -1.13 0.72 21.90
C GLU A 2 -1.67 -0.30 20.89
N GLN A 3 -2.91 -0.72 21.11
CA GLN A 3 -3.53 -1.75 20.29
C GLN A 3 -3.94 -1.11 18.95
N MET A 4 -3.20 -1.41 17.87
CA MET A 4 -3.52 -0.90 16.53
C MET A 4 -4.99 -1.13 16.18
N SER A 5 -5.64 -0.09 15.64
CA SER A 5 -7.02 -0.17 15.17
C SER A 5 -7.18 -1.17 14.02
N THR A 6 -8.39 -1.67 13.81
CA THR A 6 -8.70 -2.59 12.69
C THR A 6 -8.30 -1.98 11.33
N TRP A 7 -8.54 -0.68 11.14
CA TRP A 7 -8.18 0.02 9.91
C TRP A 7 -6.68 0.12 9.69
N GLN A 8 -5.92 0.36 10.75
CA GLN A 8 -4.46 0.38 10.70
C GLN A 8 -3.90 -1.01 10.37
N LYS A 9 -4.50 -2.08 10.91
CA LYS A 9 -4.12 -3.46 10.57
C LYS A 9 -4.42 -3.80 9.11
N LEU A 10 -5.55 -3.34 8.57
CA LEU A 10 -5.89 -3.52 7.16
C LEU A 10 -4.91 -2.77 6.24
N LEU A 11 -4.62 -1.50 6.56
CA LEU A 11 -3.63 -0.70 5.82
C LEU A 11 -2.24 -1.35 5.85
N LEU A 12 -1.81 -1.80 7.04
CA LEU A 12 -0.53 -2.48 7.22
C LEU A 12 -0.47 -3.77 6.39
N GLY A 13 -1.49 -4.63 6.49
CA GLY A 13 -1.57 -5.88 5.76
C GLY A 13 -1.58 -5.67 4.24
N ALA A 14 -2.35 -4.70 3.75
CA ALA A 14 -2.38 -4.33 2.35
C ALA A 14 -1.01 -3.83 1.86
N SER A 15 -0.34 -2.98 2.63
CA SER A 15 0.99 -2.45 2.29
C SER A 15 2.04 -3.56 2.23
N ILE A 16 2.02 -4.51 3.17
CA ILE A 16 2.93 -5.68 3.17
C ILE A 16 2.65 -6.59 1.97
N ALA A 17 1.39 -6.87 1.67
CA ALA A 17 1.01 -7.66 0.50
C ALA A 17 1.52 -7.01 -0.79
N LEU A 18 1.37 -5.69 -0.92
CA LEU A 18 1.84 -4.94 -2.08
C LEU A 18 3.38 -4.97 -2.19
N ILE A 19 4.12 -4.82 -1.08
CA ILE A 19 5.58 -4.99 -1.10
C ILE A 19 5.98 -6.34 -1.69
N GLY A 20 5.30 -7.42 -1.29
CA GLY A 20 5.54 -8.76 -1.85
C GLY A 20 5.27 -8.82 -3.36
N LEU A 21 4.15 -8.23 -3.80
CA LEU A 21 3.79 -8.16 -5.22
C LEU A 21 4.78 -7.32 -6.04
N GLU A 22 5.28 -6.20 -5.51
CA GLU A 22 6.31 -5.37 -6.15
C GLU A 22 7.64 -6.11 -6.28
N VAL A 23 8.05 -6.84 -5.24
CA VAL A 23 9.27 -7.65 -5.29
C VAL A 23 9.15 -8.73 -6.36
N ILE A 24 8.01 -9.41 -6.45
CA ILE A 24 7.76 -10.40 -7.51
C ILE A 24 7.78 -9.72 -8.88
N SER A 25 7.12 -8.56 -9.00
CA SER A 25 7.05 -7.78 -10.24
C SER A 25 8.42 -7.32 -10.71
N ALA A 26 9.35 -7.00 -9.80
CA ALA A 26 10.71 -6.63 -10.15
C ALA A 26 11.51 -7.74 -10.86
N PHE A 27 11.11 -9.01 -10.75
CA PHE A 27 11.74 -10.12 -11.48
C PHE A 27 11.04 -10.46 -12.79
N ILE A 28 9.84 -9.93 -13.03
CA ILE A 28 8.97 -10.32 -14.14
C ILE A 28 8.75 -9.17 -15.15
N LEU A 29 8.72 -7.92 -14.68
CA LEU A 29 8.38 -6.76 -15.50
C LEU A 29 9.61 -6.03 -16.06
N GLU A 30 9.38 -5.29 -17.15
CA GLU A 30 10.42 -4.53 -17.87
C GLU A 30 10.99 -3.32 -17.08
N ALA A 31 10.34 -2.92 -15.98
CA ALA A 31 10.75 -1.77 -15.15
C ALA A 31 11.10 -2.15 -13.69
N PRO A 32 12.15 -2.97 -13.47
CA PRO A 32 12.49 -3.50 -12.14
C PRO A 32 12.84 -2.41 -11.12
N PHE A 33 13.47 -1.32 -11.57
CA PHE A 33 13.88 -0.22 -10.68
C PHE A 33 12.69 0.52 -10.06
N ALA A 34 11.58 0.67 -10.80
CA ALA A 34 10.38 1.34 -10.30
C ALA A 34 9.71 0.50 -9.20
N ALA A 35 9.53 -0.81 -9.47
CA ALA A 35 8.96 -1.75 -8.51
C ALA A 35 9.80 -1.85 -7.22
N VAL A 36 11.13 -1.96 -7.34
CA VAL A 36 12.03 -1.98 -6.17
C VAL A 36 11.97 -0.66 -5.40
N GLY A 37 12.00 0.49 -6.10
CA GLY A 37 11.90 1.80 -5.46
C GLY A 37 10.60 1.96 -4.67
N TYR A 38 9.49 1.52 -5.26
CA TYR A 38 8.18 1.59 -4.63
C TYR A 38 8.06 0.63 -3.42
N ALA A 39 8.59 -0.59 -3.53
CA ALA A 39 8.69 -1.53 -2.41
C ALA A 39 9.49 -0.96 -1.22
N ILE A 40 10.59 -0.24 -1.49
CA ILE A 40 11.39 0.43 -0.45
C ILE A 40 10.58 1.52 0.24
N LEU A 41 9.86 2.35 -0.52
CA LEU A 41 9.02 3.42 0.03
C LEU A 41 7.90 2.86 0.93
N LEU A 42 7.20 1.81 0.47
CA LEU A 42 6.20 1.13 1.29
C LEU A 42 6.81 0.52 2.55
N SER A 43 7.98 -0.11 2.44
CA SER A 43 8.68 -0.71 3.59
C SER A 43 9.04 0.36 4.63
N ALA A 44 9.52 1.52 4.20
CA ALA A 44 9.78 2.66 5.08
C ALA A 44 8.51 3.14 5.79
N GLY A 45 7.40 3.25 5.06
CA GLY A 45 6.08 3.60 5.63
C GLY A 45 5.57 2.57 6.63
N VAL A 46 5.73 1.28 6.35
CA VAL A 46 5.38 0.17 7.25
C VAL A 46 6.20 0.23 8.53
N VAL A 47 7.52 0.38 8.43
CA VAL A 47 8.41 0.51 9.61
C VAL A 47 8.04 1.75 10.42
N TRP A 48 7.74 2.87 9.75
CA TRP A 48 7.31 4.10 10.43
C TRP A 48 5.98 3.89 11.17
N MET A 49 5.01 3.23 10.55
CA MET A 49 3.71 2.91 11.14
C MET A 49 3.83 2.01 12.38
N ILE A 50 4.74 1.03 12.35
CA ILE A 50 4.98 0.12 13.48
C ILE A 50 5.62 0.86 14.66
N ARG A 51 6.40 1.92 14.39
CA ARG A 51 7.18 2.65 15.40
C ARG A 51 6.52 3.95 15.90
N SER A 52 5.44 4.40 15.29
CA SER A 52 4.86 5.72 15.55
C SER A 52 3.35 5.63 15.79
N ASP A 53 2.88 6.26 16.87
CA ASP A 53 1.46 6.49 17.13
C ASP A 53 0.90 7.72 16.38
N SER A 54 1.65 8.26 15.41
CA SER A 54 1.19 9.38 14.60
C SER A 54 0.31 8.92 13.43
N ARG A 55 -0.53 9.85 12.92
CA ARG A 55 -1.32 9.61 11.70
C ARG A 55 -0.49 9.75 10.41
N GLY A 56 0.70 10.34 10.50
CA GLY A 56 1.64 10.55 9.38
C GLY A 56 1.88 9.31 8.53
N PRO A 57 2.27 8.14 9.10
CA PRO A 57 2.50 6.93 8.33
C PRO A 57 1.25 6.42 7.62
N ALA A 58 0.05 6.60 8.21
CA ALA A 58 -1.20 6.19 7.56
C ALA A 58 -1.52 7.05 6.33
N VAL A 59 -1.29 8.37 6.41
CA VAL A 59 -1.41 9.27 5.24
C VAL A 59 -0.38 8.91 4.18
N TYR A 60 0.88 8.74 4.58
CA TYR A 60 1.97 8.41 3.67
C TYR A 60 1.71 7.12 2.89
N LEU A 61 1.39 6.03 3.59
CA LEU A 61 1.04 4.76 2.95
C LEU A 61 -0.20 4.88 2.07
N GLY A 62 -1.23 5.60 2.53
CA GLY A 62 -2.44 5.85 1.75
C GLY A 62 -2.18 6.60 0.43
N VAL A 63 -1.27 7.58 0.45
CA VAL A 63 -0.85 8.32 -0.76
C VAL A 63 -0.09 7.40 -1.71
N LEU A 64 0.85 6.60 -1.22
CA LEU A 64 1.57 5.63 -2.06
C LEU A 64 0.58 4.67 -2.73
N LEU A 65 -0.30 4.03 -1.96
CA LEU A 65 -1.30 3.10 -2.47
C LEU A 65 -2.25 3.73 -3.49
N LEU A 66 -2.59 5.01 -3.32
CA LEU A 66 -3.39 5.75 -4.29
C LEU A 66 -2.62 6.01 -5.59
N ILE A 67 -1.34 6.37 -5.50
CA ILE A 67 -0.47 6.54 -6.67
C ILE A 67 -0.42 5.22 -7.45
N GLU A 68 -0.18 4.10 -6.77
CA GLU A 68 -0.16 2.78 -7.42
C GLU A 68 -1.49 2.48 -8.11
N LEU A 69 -2.61 2.69 -7.41
CA LEU A 69 -3.95 2.48 -7.97
C LEU A 69 -4.19 3.27 -9.27
N LEU A 70 -3.64 4.48 -9.37
CA LEU A 70 -3.74 5.33 -10.57
C LEU A 70 -2.79 4.88 -11.69
N LEU A 71 -1.66 4.26 -11.35
CA LEU A 71 -0.67 3.78 -12.32
C LEU A 71 -1.01 2.39 -12.88
N VAL A 72 -1.64 1.52 -12.10
CA VAL A 72 -2.00 0.15 -12.50
C VAL A 72 -2.76 0.06 -13.83
N PRO A 73 -3.80 0.90 -14.11
CA PRO A 73 -4.50 0.87 -15.40
C PRO A 73 -3.61 1.26 -16.58
N SER A 74 -2.59 2.09 -16.35
CA SER A 74 -1.65 2.51 -17.40
C SER A 74 -0.81 1.32 -17.89
N PHE A 75 -0.46 0.39 -17.00
CA PHE A 75 0.23 -0.85 -17.34
C PHE A 75 -0.68 -1.90 -17.97
N ALA A 76 -1.98 -1.90 -17.64
CA ALA A 76 -2.99 -2.77 -18.26
C ALA A 76 -3.31 -2.41 -19.72
N SER A 77 -2.93 -1.20 -20.16
CA SER A 77 -3.17 -0.72 -21.53
C SER A 77 -2.19 -1.29 -22.56
N GLN A 78 -1.08 -1.88 -22.12
CA GLN A 78 -0.22 -2.67 -23.01
C GLN A 78 -0.90 -4.00 -23.30
N PRO A 79 -0.82 -4.54 -24.54
CA PRO A 79 -1.42 -5.82 -24.85
C PRO A 79 -0.77 -6.86 -23.94
N ALA A 80 -1.51 -7.27 -22.90
CA ALA A 80 -1.12 -8.34 -22.01
C ALA A 80 -1.04 -9.61 -22.85
N SER A 81 0.12 -9.84 -23.46
CA SER A 81 0.44 -11.12 -24.07
C SER A 81 0.41 -12.12 -22.92
N GLU A 82 -0.58 -12.99 -22.97
CA GLU A 82 -0.73 -14.16 -22.12
C GLU A 82 -1.25 -13.90 -20.69
N THR A 83 -2.07 -14.84 -20.25
CA THR A 83 -2.87 -14.97 -19.03
C THR A 83 -2.16 -14.59 -17.71
N GLY A 84 -0.83 -14.45 -17.70
CA GLY A 84 -0.03 -14.06 -16.54
C GLY A 84 -0.17 -12.61 -16.10
N GLY A 85 -0.42 -11.66 -17.01
CA GLY A 85 -0.53 -10.23 -16.66
C GLY A 85 -1.72 -9.91 -15.76
N TRP A 86 -2.88 -10.50 -16.04
CA TRP A 86 -4.11 -10.31 -15.26
C TRP A 86 -4.05 -10.95 -13.87
N ALA A 87 -3.31 -12.05 -13.73
CA ALA A 87 -3.13 -12.75 -12.46
C ALA A 87 -2.34 -11.90 -11.44
N LEU A 88 -1.46 -11.01 -11.89
CA LEU A 88 -0.74 -10.06 -11.05
C LEU A 88 -1.52 -8.75 -10.84
N LEU A 89 -2.31 -8.32 -11.83
CA LEU A 89 -3.05 -7.06 -11.76
C LEU A 89 -4.19 -7.08 -10.72
N ALA A 90 -4.95 -8.18 -10.65
CA ALA A 90 -6.07 -8.32 -9.71
C ALA A 90 -5.66 -8.20 -8.23
N PRO A 91 -4.63 -8.90 -7.72
CA PRO A 91 -4.20 -8.76 -6.34
C PRO A 91 -3.60 -7.39 -6.03
N VAL A 92 -2.91 -6.74 -6.99
CA VAL A 92 -2.40 -5.36 -6.84
C VAL A 92 -3.55 -4.37 -6.66
N LEU A 93 -4.57 -4.43 -7.52
CA LEU A 93 -5.78 -3.60 -7.39
C LEU A 93 -6.49 -3.82 -6.06
N GLY A 94 -6.67 -5.09 -5.67
CA GLY A 94 -7.30 -5.45 -4.40
C GLY A 94 -6.54 -4.88 -3.19
N ALA A 95 -5.22 -5.05 -3.16
CA ALA A 95 -4.37 -4.51 -2.09
C ALA A 95 -4.42 -2.97 -2.07
N CYS A 96 -4.39 -2.30 -3.22
CA CYS A 96 -4.50 -0.85 -3.29
C CYS A 96 -5.86 -0.35 -2.76
N ILE A 97 -6.97 -0.95 -3.18
CA ILE A 97 -8.31 -0.57 -2.72
C ILE A 97 -8.46 -0.77 -1.20
N VAL A 98 -8.08 -1.96 -0.70
CA VAL A 98 -8.13 -2.27 0.73
C VAL A 98 -7.23 -1.33 1.53
N GLY A 99 -6.04 -1.04 1.01
CA GLY A 99 -5.09 -0.14 1.62
C GLY A 99 -5.60 1.29 1.69
N VAL A 100 -6.12 1.85 0.59
CA VAL A 100 -6.73 3.19 0.57
C VAL A 100 -7.93 3.27 1.52
N ALA A 101 -8.80 2.26 1.53
CA ALA A 101 -9.91 2.18 2.48
C ALA A 101 -9.41 2.12 3.95
N GLY A 102 -8.35 1.35 4.22
CA GLY A 102 -7.68 1.28 5.50
C GLY A 102 -7.07 2.62 5.94
N ALA A 103 -6.45 3.37 5.02
CA ALA A 103 -5.96 4.72 5.29
C ALA A 103 -7.10 5.68 5.62
N VAL A 104 -8.15 5.73 4.80
CA VAL A 104 -9.32 6.58 5.05
C VAL A 104 -9.98 6.24 6.38
N GLY A 105 -10.16 4.95 6.67
CA GLY A 105 -10.70 4.46 7.94
C GLY A 105 -9.85 4.89 9.13
N SER A 106 -8.53 4.70 9.05
CA SER A 106 -7.59 5.11 10.11
C SER A 106 -7.65 6.60 10.40
N LEU A 107 -7.81 7.43 9.35
CA LEU A 107 -7.89 8.87 9.49
C LEU A 107 -9.22 9.33 10.11
N ARG A 108 -10.33 8.64 9.79
CA ARG A 108 -11.65 8.93 10.33
C ARG A 108 -11.79 8.51 11.79
N THR A 109 -11.26 7.34 12.16
CA THR A 109 -11.32 6.85 13.54
C THR A 109 -10.30 7.50 14.45
N GLY A 110 -9.25 8.11 13.90
CA GLY A 110 -8.24 8.81 14.69
C GLY A 110 -8.74 10.10 15.36
N VAL A 111 -9.94 10.62 15.04
CA VAL A 111 -10.46 11.96 15.42
C VAL A 111 -10.78 12.13 16.92
N GLU A 112 -10.33 11.23 17.81
CA GLU A 112 -10.29 11.57 19.23
C GLU A 112 -9.05 12.43 19.51
N PRO A 113 -9.22 13.73 19.86
CA PRO A 113 -8.09 14.54 20.29
C PRO A 113 -7.50 13.87 21.53
N GLN A 114 -6.24 13.42 21.44
CA GLN A 114 -5.48 13.03 22.62
C GLN A 114 -5.53 14.22 23.58
N ARG A 115 -6.34 14.10 24.63
CA ARG A 115 -6.30 15.04 25.74
C ARG A 115 -4.87 14.95 26.26
N ILE A 116 -4.13 16.03 26.05
CA ILE A 116 -2.86 16.31 26.70
C ILE A 116 -3.08 16.02 28.19
N ARG A 117 -2.44 14.97 28.71
CA ARG A 117 -2.32 14.70 30.14
C ARG A 117 -0.97 15.20 30.61
#